data_AF-A0A7C4SQ56-F1
#
_entry.id   AF-A0A7C4SQ56-F1
#
_cell.length_a   1.000
_cell.length_b   1.000
_cell.length_c   1.000
_cell.angle_alpha   90.00
_cell.angle_beta   90.00
_cell.angle_gamma   90.00
#
_symmetry.space_group_name_H-M   'P 1'
#
loop_
_entity.id
_entity.type
_entity.pdbx_description
1 polymer ?
#
loop_
_entity_poly.entity_id
_entity_poly.type
_entity_poly.pdbx_seq_one_letter_code
_entity_poly.pdbx_strand_id
1 'polypeptide(L)'
;MLRRRAVFKTYMRLVVLKILEGGPRHAYGVIKGLEELTGVRPSTGAVYPVLNKLIREGLVSADVVVLQDGRDVKTYRLTDKGLNYLKVHEGELKEALRTAESLRKLKVAGCDRLLVVLRELVAVADKLSEEDLMELKKAVADFEARAINVMSRRGVR
;
A
#
# COMPACT_ATOMS: atom_id res chain seq x y z
N MET A 1 -6.21 -9.07 -13.69
CA MET A 1 -5.36 -9.18 -12.48
C MET A 1 -3.90 -8.70 -12.66
N LEU A 2 -3.23 -8.93 -13.80
CA LEU A 2 -1.81 -8.56 -14.00
C LEU A 2 -1.51 -7.05 -13.93
N ARG A 3 -2.41 -6.18 -14.42
CA ARG A 3 -2.21 -4.71 -14.47
C ARG A 3 -2.15 -4.06 -13.07
N ARG A 4 -2.90 -4.57 -12.09
CA ARG A 4 -2.90 -4.07 -10.68
C ARG A 4 -1.60 -4.38 -9.94
N ARG A 5 -1.00 -5.57 -10.16
CA ARG A 5 0.27 -5.97 -9.51
C ARG A 5 1.45 -5.11 -10.00
N ALA A 6 1.50 -4.79 -11.29
CA ALA A 6 2.55 -3.94 -11.86
C ALA A 6 2.49 -2.52 -11.28
N VAL A 7 1.29 -1.91 -11.28
CA VAL A 7 1.05 -0.56 -10.74
C VAL A 7 1.41 -0.47 -9.25
N PHE A 8 0.98 -1.44 -8.44
CA PHE A 8 1.33 -1.49 -7.00
C PHE A 8 2.85 -1.62 -6.76
N LYS A 9 3.54 -2.42 -7.59
CA LYS A 9 4.98 -2.63 -7.48
C LYS A 9 5.78 -1.39 -7.92
N THR A 10 5.33 -0.69 -8.96
CA THR A 10 5.91 0.59 -9.40
C THR A 10 5.74 1.66 -8.34
N TYR A 11 4.54 1.79 -7.74
CA TYR A 11 4.29 2.73 -6.66
C TYR A 11 5.09 2.42 -5.39
N MET A 12 5.20 1.15 -5.00
CA MET A 12 5.97 0.78 -3.82
C MET A 12 7.45 1.19 -3.92
N ARG A 13 8.05 1.05 -5.11
CA ARG A 13 9.44 1.48 -5.34
C ARG A 13 9.61 2.99 -5.11
N LEU A 14 8.79 3.81 -5.76
CA LEU A 14 8.86 5.28 -5.65
C LEU A 14 8.62 5.75 -4.22
N VAL A 15 7.66 5.13 -3.52
CA VAL A 15 7.37 5.45 -2.12
C VAL A 15 8.52 5.01 -1.20
N VAL A 16 9.15 3.86 -1.42
CA VAL A 16 10.34 3.45 -0.65
C VAL A 16 11.49 4.44 -0.83
N LEU A 17 11.76 4.87 -2.07
CA LEU A 17 12.79 5.89 -2.33
C LEU A 17 12.45 7.21 -1.65
N LYS A 18 11.18 7.65 -1.73
CA LYS A 18 10.71 8.88 -1.06
C LYS A 18 10.83 8.79 0.45
N ILE A 19 10.58 7.63 1.05
CA ILE A 19 10.84 7.42 2.48
C ILE A 19 12.33 7.64 2.75
N LEU A 20 13.22 6.93 2.04
CA LEU A 20 14.67 7.00 2.26
C LEU A 20 15.30 8.36 1.94
N GLU A 21 14.65 9.21 1.14
CA GLU A 21 15.03 10.62 0.95
C GLU A 21 15.03 11.39 2.29
N GLY A 22 14.14 11.05 3.22
CA GLY A 22 14.11 11.63 4.56
C GLY A 22 15.20 11.10 5.52
N GLY A 23 16.12 10.26 5.03
CA GLY A 23 17.27 9.76 5.78
C GLY A 23 17.38 8.22 5.84
N PRO A 24 18.55 7.71 6.27
CA PRO A 24 18.81 6.28 6.35
C PRO A 24 17.86 5.57 7.31
N ARG A 25 17.39 4.37 6.94
CA ARG A 25 16.45 3.59 7.77
C ARG A 25 16.73 2.11 7.68
N HIS A 26 16.45 1.38 8.75
CA HIS A 26 16.36 -0.08 8.71
C HIS A 26 15.12 -0.54 7.93
N ALA A 27 15.07 -1.81 7.54
CA ALA A 27 13.93 -2.40 6.83
C ALA A 27 12.60 -2.18 7.58
N TYR A 28 12.62 -2.29 8.91
CA TYR A 28 11.45 -2.01 9.74
C TYR A 28 10.96 -0.55 9.61
N GLY A 29 11.89 0.41 9.60
CA GLY A 29 11.55 1.82 9.41
C GLY A 29 10.94 2.10 8.05
N VAL A 30 11.41 1.40 7.00
CA VAL A 30 10.81 1.46 5.66
C VAL A 30 9.39 0.89 5.67
N ILE A 31 9.17 -0.27 6.30
CA ILE A 31 7.85 -0.90 6.45
C ILE A 31 6.88 0.05 7.18
N LYS A 32 7.34 0.65 8.28
CA LYS A 32 6.53 1.61 9.05
C LYS A 32 6.18 2.85 8.23
N GLY A 33 7.14 3.43 7.52
CA GLY A 33 6.87 4.57 6.63
C GLY A 33 5.88 4.22 5.51
N LEU A 34 5.95 3.01 4.96
CA LEU A 34 4.97 2.53 3.98
C LEU A 34 3.58 2.41 4.59
N GLU A 35 3.48 1.89 5.82
CA GLU A 35 2.21 1.82 6.56
C GLU A 35 1.61 3.20 6.83
N GLU A 36 2.43 4.16 7.27
CA GLU A 36 2.00 5.53 7.54
C GLU A 36 1.46 6.23 6.29
N LEU A 37 2.13 6.05 5.14
CA LEU A 37 1.74 6.68 3.88
C LEU A 37 0.54 5.99 3.21
N THR A 38 0.48 4.66 3.23
CA THR A 38 -0.54 3.89 2.50
C THR A 38 -1.71 3.45 3.36
N GLY A 39 -1.56 3.51 4.68
CA GLY A 39 -2.48 2.90 5.65
C GLY A 39 -2.36 1.36 5.72
N VAL A 40 -1.58 0.71 4.87
CA VAL A 40 -1.47 -0.75 4.82
C VAL A 40 -0.05 -1.15 5.17
N ARG A 41 0.11 -1.98 6.20
CA ARG A 41 1.41 -2.52 6.57
C ARG A 41 1.83 -3.62 5.59
N PRO A 42 2.86 -3.42 4.76
CA PRO A 42 3.33 -4.47 3.88
C PRO A 42 4.08 -5.55 4.68
N SER A 43 3.97 -6.80 4.23
CA SER A 43 4.79 -7.89 4.78
C SER A 43 6.27 -7.69 4.46
N THR A 44 7.14 -8.28 5.27
CA THR A 44 8.58 -8.34 4.99
C THR A 44 8.86 -8.96 3.62
N GLY A 45 8.18 -10.05 3.28
CA GLY A 45 8.28 -10.73 1.98
C GLY A 45 7.88 -9.86 0.77
N ALA A 46 7.13 -8.78 0.98
CA ALA A 46 6.83 -7.80 -0.07
C ALA A 46 7.93 -6.71 -0.18
N VAL A 47 8.50 -6.28 0.95
CA VAL A 47 9.44 -5.14 0.99
C VAL A 47 10.87 -5.53 0.63
N TYR A 48 11.38 -6.65 1.13
CA TYR A 48 12.78 -7.06 0.89
C TYR A 48 13.10 -7.26 -0.61
N PRO A 49 12.24 -7.88 -1.44
CA PRO A 49 12.49 -7.96 -2.88
C PRO A 49 12.60 -6.59 -3.57
N VAL A 50 11.85 -5.59 -3.10
CA VAL A 50 11.91 -4.22 -3.62
C VAL A 50 13.22 -3.56 -3.21
N LEU A 51 13.61 -3.64 -1.94
CA LEU A 51 14.90 -3.12 -1.44
C LEU A 51 16.08 -3.76 -2.17
N ASN A 52 16.09 -5.08 -2.33
CA ASN A 52 17.14 -5.80 -3.05
C ASN A 52 17.23 -5.37 -4.52
N LYS A 53 16.08 -5.13 -5.17
CA LYS A 53 16.05 -4.61 -6.54
C LYS A 53 16.60 -3.19 -6.62
N LEU A 54 16.23 -2.31 -5.69
CA LEU A 54 16.74 -0.95 -5.58
C LEU A 54 18.26 -0.90 -5.37
N ILE A 55 18.80 -1.83 -4.58
CA ILE A 55 20.24 -1.98 -4.36
C ILE A 55 20.95 -2.42 -5.64
N ARG A 56 20.45 -3.47 -6.30
CA ARG A 56 21.04 -3.95 -7.57
C ARG A 56 21.07 -2.88 -8.66
N GLU A 57 20.11 -1.96 -8.64
CA GLU A 57 20.05 -0.84 -9.58
C GLU A 57 20.87 0.38 -9.14
N GLY A 58 21.47 0.35 -7.95
CA GLY A 58 22.30 1.42 -7.40
C GLY A 58 21.51 2.64 -6.92
N LEU A 59 20.20 2.51 -6.70
CA LEU A 59 19.35 3.60 -6.20
C LEU A 59 19.33 3.69 -4.68
N VAL A 60 19.66 2.59 -4.02
CA VAL A 60 19.76 2.47 -2.57
C VAL A 60 21.07 1.76 -2.25
N SER A 61 21.82 2.23 -1.27
CA SER A 61 22.92 1.48 -0.66
C SER A 61 22.44 0.82 0.63
N ALA A 62 23.12 -0.25 1.05
CA ALA A 62 22.86 -0.90 2.32
C ALA A 62 24.17 -1.08 3.09
N ASP A 63 24.19 -0.59 4.33
CA ASP A 63 25.30 -0.71 5.25
C ASP A 63 24.89 -1.62 6.41
N VAL A 64 25.80 -2.48 6.89
CA VAL A 64 25.57 -3.27 8.10
C VAL A 64 26.13 -2.50 9.29
N VAL A 65 25.28 -2.22 10.27
CA VAL A 65 25.67 -1.63 11.55
C VAL A 65 25.55 -2.71 12.61
N VAL A 66 26.64 -2.98 13.33
CA VAL A 66 26.64 -3.88 14.48
C VAL A 66 26.12 -3.09 15.68
N LEU A 67 25.00 -3.52 16.26
CA LEU A 67 24.45 -2.93 17.48
C LEU A 67 25.28 -3.31 18.71
N GLN A 68 25.11 -2.57 19.81
CA GLN A 68 25.79 -2.85 21.08
C GLN A 68 25.52 -4.26 21.64
N ASP A 69 24.40 -4.87 21.24
CA ASP A 69 24.03 -6.25 21.61
C ASP A 69 24.56 -7.31 20.63
N GLY A 70 25.46 -6.91 19.71
CA GLY A 70 26.10 -7.80 18.74
C GLY A 70 25.24 -8.15 17.52
N ARG A 71 24.03 -7.59 17.39
CA ARG A 71 23.17 -7.86 16.23
C ARG A 71 23.54 -7.00 15.03
N ASP A 72 23.66 -7.65 13.88
CA ASP A 72 23.81 -6.98 12.59
C ASP A 72 22.48 -6.40 12.12
N VAL A 73 22.42 -5.09 11.95
CA VAL A 73 21.25 -4.42 11.40
C VAL A 73 21.60 -3.70 10.10
N LYS A 74 20.96 -4.14 9.03
CA LYS A 74 21.05 -3.48 7.71
C LYS A 74 20.32 -2.14 7.75
N THR A 75 21.05 -1.10 7.39
CA THR A 75 20.54 0.26 7.19
C THR A 75 20.55 0.57 5.70
N TYR A 76 19.44 1.05 5.18
CA TYR A 76 19.28 1.41 3.77
C TYR A 76 19.36 2.93 3.64
N ARG A 77 20.07 3.41 2.62
CA ARG A 77 20.26 4.84 2.34
C ARG A 77 19.99 5.12 0.86
N LEU A 78 19.33 6.24 0.58
CA LEU A 78 19.15 6.72 -0.79
C LEU A 78 20.49 7.20 -1.36
N THR A 79 20.82 6.79 -2.59
CA THR A 79 22.02 7.28 -3.30
C THR A 79 21.70 8.53 -4.11
N ASP A 80 22.72 9.22 -4.62
CA ASP A 80 22.53 10.35 -5.55
C ASP A 80 21.79 9.92 -6.82
N LYS A 81 22.08 8.71 -7.31
CA LYS A 81 21.34 8.10 -8.43
C LYS A 81 19.86 7.88 -8.06
N GLY A 82 19.58 7.44 -6.84
CA GLY A 82 18.23 7.31 -6.30
C GLY A 82 17.49 8.64 -6.20
N LEU A 83 18.18 9.69 -5.75
CA LEU A 83 17.63 11.04 -5.69
C LEU A 83 17.31 11.60 -7.08
N ASN A 84 18.23 11.43 -8.04
CA ASN A 84 17.96 11.82 -9.43
C ASN A 84 16.81 11.02 -10.04
N TYR A 85 16.71 9.73 -9.74
CA TYR A 85 15.59 8.89 -10.16
C TYR A 85 14.25 9.45 -9.66
N LEU A 86 14.16 9.88 -8.39
CA LEU A 86 12.95 10.52 -7.86
C LEU A 86 12.60 11.82 -8.60
N LYS A 87 13.58 12.65 -8.92
CA LYS A 87 13.36 13.91 -9.66
C LYS A 87 12.81 13.64 -11.06
N VAL A 88 13.36 12.66 -11.78
CA VAL A 88 12.88 12.28 -13.11
C VAL A 88 11.45 11.72 -13.07
N HIS A 89 11.07 11.01 -11.99
CA HIS A 89 9.76 10.37 -11.84
C HIS A 89 8.82 11.15 -10.91
N GLU A 90 8.99 12.46 -10.77
CA GLU A 90 8.21 13.26 -9.82
C GLU A 90 6.69 13.18 -10.09
N GLY A 91 6.28 13.15 -11.35
CA GLY A 91 4.88 12.99 -11.75
C GLY A 91 4.27 11.67 -11.26
N GLU A 92 4.97 10.55 -11.52
CA GLU A 92 4.55 9.23 -11.06
C GLU A 92 4.54 9.14 -9.53
N LEU A 93 5.52 9.76 -8.85
CA LEU A 93 5.55 9.83 -7.40
C LEU A 93 4.34 10.58 -6.86
N LYS A 94 3.99 11.73 -7.45
CA LYS A 94 2.80 12.50 -7.06
C LYS A 94 1.52 11.67 -7.24
N GLU A 95 1.39 10.94 -8.34
CA GLU A 95 0.24 10.05 -8.56
C GLU A 95 0.20 8.89 -7.54
N ALA A 96 1.35 8.28 -7.25
CA ALA A 96 1.50 7.23 -6.26
C ALA A 96 1.03 7.69 -4.87
N LEU A 97 1.48 8.87 -4.45
CA LEU A 97 1.14 9.45 -3.14
C LEU A 97 -0.35 9.81 -3.05
N ARG A 98 -0.94 10.39 -4.11
CA ARG A 98 -2.39 10.66 -4.16
C ARG A 98 -3.22 9.38 -4.05
N THR A 99 -2.79 8.33 -4.76
CA THR A 99 -3.44 7.01 -4.71
C THR A 99 -3.34 6.42 -3.30
N ALA A 100 -2.15 6.47 -2.69
CA ALA A 100 -1.92 5.99 -1.33
C ALA A 100 -2.79 6.75 -0.31
N GLU A 101 -2.89 8.07 -0.43
CA GLU A 101 -3.73 8.89 0.45
C GLU A 101 -5.23 8.53 0.30
N SER A 102 -5.68 8.31 -0.94
CA SER A 102 -7.06 7.91 -1.23
C SER A 102 -7.38 6.54 -0.60
N LEU A 103 -6.48 5.56 -0.76
CA LEU A 103 -6.62 4.24 -0.14
C LEU A 103 -6.61 4.34 1.39
N ARG A 104 -5.74 5.17 1.97
CA ARG A 104 -5.70 5.43 3.42
C ARG A 104 -7.03 6.01 3.92
N LYS A 105 -7.62 6.99 3.21
CA LYS A 105 -8.94 7.56 3.56
C LYS A 105 -10.05 6.51 3.54
N LEU A 106 -10.06 5.65 2.52
CA LEU A 106 -11.03 4.54 2.45
C LEU A 106 -10.83 3.53 3.58
N LYS A 107 -9.57 3.23 3.95
CA LYS A 107 -9.29 2.39 5.10
C LYS A 107 -9.78 3.02 6.41
N VAL A 108 -9.56 4.31 6.62
CA VAL A 108 -10.07 5.04 7.79
C VAL A 108 -11.61 4.98 7.85
N ALA A 109 -12.27 5.01 6.69
CA ALA A 109 -13.72 4.81 6.60
C ALA A 109 -14.17 3.35 6.81
N GLY A 110 -13.24 2.40 7.00
CA GLY A 110 -13.52 0.98 7.23
C GLY A 110 -13.85 0.18 5.98
N CYS A 111 -13.57 0.70 4.78
CA CYS A 111 -13.89 0.02 3.52
C CYS A 111 -13.10 -1.29 3.31
N ASP A 112 -11.98 -1.48 4.01
CA ASP A 112 -11.22 -2.74 4.01
C ASP A 112 -12.02 -3.91 4.59
N ARG A 113 -12.93 -3.65 5.53
CA ARG A 113 -13.83 -4.65 6.10
C ARG A 113 -14.76 -5.27 5.06
N LEU A 114 -15.12 -4.54 4.02
CA LEU A 114 -15.97 -5.05 2.93
C LEU A 114 -15.33 -6.25 2.22
N LEU A 115 -13.99 -6.23 2.03
CA LEU A 115 -13.26 -7.34 1.42
C LEU A 115 -13.21 -8.57 2.34
N VAL A 116 -13.16 -8.34 3.66
CA VAL A 116 -13.19 -9.42 4.66
C VAL A 116 -14.55 -10.10 4.64
N VAL A 117 -15.63 -9.31 4.70
CA VAL A 117 -17.01 -9.81 4.60
C VAL A 117 -17.24 -10.58 3.31
N LEU A 118 -16.80 -10.03 2.17
CA LEU A 118 -16.96 -10.71 0.88
C LEU A 118 -16.24 -12.07 0.86
N ARG A 119 -15.03 -12.16 1.43
CA ARG A 119 -14.29 -13.43 1.52
C ARG A 119 -15.03 -14.45 2.37
N GLU A 120 -15.60 -14.01 3.49
CA GLU A 120 -16.37 -14.88 4.40
C GLU A 120 -17.67 -15.35 3.74
N LEU A 121 -18.37 -14.47 3.03
CA LEU A 121 -19.55 -14.82 2.23
C LEU A 121 -19.23 -15.87 1.16
N VAL A 122 -18.12 -15.71 0.45
CA VAL A 122 -17.67 -16.71 -0.55
C VAL A 122 -17.44 -18.07 0.10
N ALA A 123 -16.95 -18.12 1.33
CA ALA A 123 -16.66 -19.38 2.03
C ALA A 123 -17.92 -20.14 2.49
N VAL A 124 -19.08 -19.49 2.51
CA VAL A 124 -20.36 -20.08 2.93
C VAL A 124 -21.45 -20.01 1.86
N ALA A 125 -21.10 -19.58 0.64
CA ALA A 125 -22.06 -19.25 -0.42
C ALA A 125 -22.95 -20.44 -0.82
N ASP A 126 -22.44 -21.66 -0.72
CA ASP A 126 -23.16 -22.92 -0.99
C ASP A 126 -24.25 -23.23 0.03
N LYS A 127 -24.20 -22.60 1.21
CA LYS A 127 -25.12 -22.82 2.33
C LYS A 127 -26.17 -21.72 2.48
N LEU A 128 -26.09 -20.66 1.67
CA LEU A 128 -27.02 -19.54 1.74
C LEU A 128 -28.38 -19.95 1.16
N SER A 129 -29.43 -19.72 1.94
CA SER A 129 -30.80 -19.87 1.47
C SER A 129 -31.20 -18.72 0.54
N GLU A 130 -32.32 -18.88 -0.18
CA GLU A 130 -32.92 -17.79 -0.96
C GLU A 130 -33.25 -16.56 -0.07
N GLU A 131 -33.66 -16.79 1.18
CA GLU A 131 -33.92 -15.71 2.14
C GLU A 131 -32.65 -14.93 2.49
N ASP A 132 -31.54 -15.63 2.77
CA ASP A 132 -30.23 -15.01 3.02
C ASP A 132 -29.75 -14.20 1.81
N LEU A 133 -29.92 -14.73 0.59
CA LEU A 133 -29.56 -14.03 -0.64
C LEU A 133 -30.40 -12.77 -0.85
N MET A 134 -31.70 -12.82 -0.52
CA MET A 134 -32.57 -11.63 -0.56
C MET A 134 -32.16 -10.58 0.49
N GLU A 135 -31.77 -10.99 1.69
CA GLU A 135 -31.28 -10.08 2.72
C GLU A 135 -29.96 -9.42 2.30
N LEU A 136 -29.00 -10.20 1.81
CA LEU A 136 -27.72 -9.69 1.28
C LEU A 136 -27.94 -8.71 0.13
N LYS A 137 -28.86 -9.01 -0.78
CA LYS A 137 -29.21 -8.11 -1.89
C LYS A 137 -29.70 -6.75 -1.37
N LYS A 138 -30.57 -6.73 -0.36
CA LYS A 138 -31.07 -5.49 0.26
C LYS A 138 -29.93 -4.72 0.93
N ALA A 139 -29.09 -5.41 1.71
CA ALA A 139 -27.96 -4.79 2.40
C ALA A 139 -26.96 -4.16 1.42
N VAL A 140 -26.65 -4.83 0.30
CA VAL A 140 -25.78 -4.29 -0.75
C VAL A 140 -26.40 -3.05 -1.40
N ALA A 141 -27.69 -3.09 -1.73
CA ALA A 141 -28.39 -1.95 -2.33
C ALA A 141 -28.40 -0.73 -1.40
N ASP A 142 -28.65 -0.93 -0.10
CA ASP A 142 -28.63 0.14 0.90
C ASP A 142 -27.23 0.75 1.05
N PHE A 143 -26.18 -0.08 1.06
CA PHE A 143 -24.80 0.37 1.08
C PHE A 143 -24.47 1.20 -0.17
N GLU A 144 -24.83 0.70 -1.35
CA GLU A 144 -24.60 1.36 -2.64
C GLU A 144 -25.27 2.74 -2.68
N ALA A 145 -26.56 2.81 -2.33
CA ALA A 145 -27.31 4.07 -2.32
C ALA A 145 -26.66 5.11 -1.39
N ARG A 146 -26.22 4.69 -0.19
CA ARG A 146 -25.50 5.57 0.76
C ARG A 146 -24.15 6.02 0.19
N ALA A 147 -23.38 5.11 -0.39
CA ALA A 147 -22.08 5.42 -0.99
C ALA A 147 -22.21 6.41 -2.17
N ILE A 148 -23.20 6.21 -3.06
CA ILE A 148 -23.50 7.11 -4.18
C ILE A 148 -23.87 8.51 -3.67
N ASN A 149 -24.66 8.61 -2.59
CA ASN A 149 -25.03 9.89 -2.01
C ASN A 149 -23.78 10.65 -1.49
N VAL A 150 -22.85 9.94 -0.84
CA VAL A 150 -21.56 10.52 -0.40
C VAL A 150 -20.73 11.04 -1.58
N MET A 151 -20.71 10.30 -2.71
CA MET A 151 -19.97 10.71 -3.92
C MET A 151 -20.64 11.89 -4.63
N SER A 152 -21.97 11.86 -4.77
CA SER A 152 -22.76 12.89 -5.46
C SER A 152 -22.68 14.26 -4.77
N ARG A 153 -22.60 14.31 -3.44
CA ARG A 153 -22.38 15.54 -2.67
C ARG A 153 -21.05 16.24 -2.95
N ARG A 154 -20.12 15.58 -3.64
CA ARG A 154 -18.78 16.09 -3.95
C ARG A 154 -18.53 16.35 -5.43
N GLY A 155 -19.58 16.33 -6.27
CA GLY A 155 -19.49 16.68 -7.69
C GLY A 155 -18.73 15.67 -8.55
N VAL A 156 -18.51 14.44 -8.06
CA VAL A 156 -17.94 13.34 -8.85
C VAL A 156 -19.10 12.63 -9.54
N ARG A 157 -19.32 12.95 -10.82
CA ARG A 157 -20.16 12.16 -11.74
C ARG A 157 -19.31 11.11 -12.43
#